data_AF-A0A284RP71-F1
#
_entry.id   AF-A0A284RP71-F1
#
_cell.length_a   1.000
_cell.length_b   1.000
_cell.length_c   1.000
_cell.angle_alpha   90.00
_cell.angle_beta   90.00
_cell.angle_gamma   90.00
#
_symmetry.space_group_name_H-M   'P 1'
#
loop_
_entity.id
_entity.type
_entity.pdbx_description
1 polymer ?
#
loop_
_entity_poly.entity_id
_entity_poly.type
_entity_poly.pdbx_seq_one_letter_code
_entity_poly.pdbx_strand_id
1 'polypeptide(L)'
;MLVTLPHLLKDWPVEGTLCSHYKAVSEAHNAWVKDSGFFSPKQTYALLKLDATLLCSMLYPGCDEVMLRLLSDLFAVSFLFDDHFERSKAEDVLEQTKAFGRAYSDPDSSLLDPANPLLKVTQDLAIAMREKAPEAFPTLAVTWETWMRGICEEALFHAAKKQFDVTFDEFIEHRLRTAAGEWAIGAVLLQCKFSENLLDHPVIAKMRYEAALLAAIANDVYSFNIEQSRGHGGNMVIISMKQYSFDAQEALDHIGGYSRQHEESFMELMNQAPSTDDPDVNSQIKVYMSNLAKFVIGTNNWHVESSRYRGNVSLESFRKDRRVTLLPKTEKHNGAEIEVVTHPSNLNQTESLVAVA
;
A
#
# COMPACT_ATOMS: atom_id res chain seq x y z
N MET A 1 15.81 0.12 -23.73
CA MET A 1 16.64 1.16 -23.09
C MET A 1 17.03 0.67 -21.71
N LEU A 2 18.29 0.79 -21.31
CA LEU A 2 18.75 0.44 -19.96
C LEU A 2 18.69 1.70 -19.09
N VAL A 3 18.08 1.62 -17.91
CA VAL A 3 18.02 2.73 -16.94
C VAL A 3 18.54 2.27 -15.58
N THR A 4 18.96 3.22 -14.75
CA THR A 4 19.36 3.00 -13.36
C THR A 4 18.33 3.67 -12.46
N LEU A 5 17.74 2.89 -11.55
CA LEU A 5 16.83 3.40 -10.53
C LEU A 5 17.61 4.20 -9.47
N PRO A 6 17.03 5.28 -8.94
CA PRO A 6 17.65 6.06 -7.87
C PRO A 6 17.90 5.20 -6.64
N HIS A 7 18.96 5.53 -5.89
CA HIS A 7 19.24 4.89 -4.60
C HIS A 7 18.43 5.59 -3.51
N LEU A 8 17.13 5.29 -3.45
CA LEU A 8 16.21 5.83 -2.44
C LEU A 8 16.69 5.43 -1.04
N LEU A 9 16.51 6.32 -0.06
CA LEU A 9 16.85 6.07 1.35
C LEU A 9 18.32 5.69 1.60
N LYS A 10 19.24 6.06 0.71
CA LYS A 10 20.67 5.70 0.82
C LYS A 10 21.28 6.12 2.16
N ASP A 11 20.92 7.32 2.62
CA ASP A 11 21.47 7.94 3.82
C ASP A 11 20.45 7.87 4.98
N TRP A 12 19.44 6.98 4.89
CA TRP A 12 18.39 6.83 5.89
C TRP A 12 18.92 6.23 7.20
N PRO A 13 18.64 6.83 8.37
CA PRO A 13 19.31 6.48 9.61
C PRO A 13 18.68 5.27 10.34
N VAL A 14 17.52 4.79 9.90
CA VAL A 14 16.78 3.71 10.55
C VAL A 14 16.94 2.41 9.77
N GLU A 15 17.43 1.38 10.45
CA GLU A 15 17.54 0.05 9.86
C GLU A 15 16.16 -0.61 9.70
N GLY A 16 15.95 -1.26 8.56
CA GLY A 16 14.78 -2.10 8.35
C GLY A 16 14.78 -3.31 9.30
N THR A 17 13.61 -3.65 9.83
CA THR A 17 13.43 -4.80 10.73
C THR A 17 12.27 -5.65 10.23
N LEU A 18 12.35 -6.97 10.41
CA LEU A 18 11.23 -7.88 10.17
C LEU A 18 10.53 -8.20 11.48
N CYS A 19 9.19 -8.26 11.45
CA CYS A 19 8.42 -8.81 12.55
C CYS A 19 8.88 -10.24 12.89
N SER A 20 9.02 -10.55 14.18
CA SER A 20 9.42 -11.88 14.67
C SER A 20 8.45 -13.00 14.26
N HIS A 21 7.19 -12.66 13.99
CA HIS A 21 6.14 -13.58 13.57
C HIS A 21 6.10 -13.83 12.04
N TYR A 22 6.96 -13.16 11.25
CA TYR A 22 6.94 -13.23 9.78
C TYR A 22 6.82 -14.66 9.25
N LYS A 23 7.65 -15.58 9.74
CA LYS A 23 7.69 -16.96 9.24
C LYS A 23 6.37 -17.69 9.48
N ALA A 24 5.87 -17.67 10.72
CA ALA A 24 4.64 -18.36 11.10
C ALA A 24 3.43 -17.79 10.35
N VAL A 25 3.32 -16.45 10.28
CA VAL A 25 2.24 -15.79 9.56
C VAL A 25 2.32 -16.04 8.06
N SER A 26 3.52 -16.05 7.47
CA SER A 26 3.69 -16.27 6.03
C SER A 26 3.26 -17.68 5.63
N GLU A 27 3.57 -18.69 6.43
CA GLU A 27 3.09 -20.05 6.22
C GLU A 27 1.56 -20.12 6.23
N ALA A 28 0.92 -19.52 7.25
CA ALA A 28 -0.53 -19.54 7.41
C ALA A 28 -1.28 -18.70 6.35
N HIS A 29 -0.77 -17.50 6.02
CA HIS A 29 -1.29 -16.62 4.97
C HIS A 29 -1.22 -17.31 3.60
N ASN A 30 -0.06 -17.88 3.26
CA ASN A 30 0.13 -18.53 1.96
C ASN A 30 -0.73 -19.79 1.81
N ALA A 31 -1.02 -20.51 2.91
CA ALA A 31 -1.99 -21.60 2.89
C ALA A 31 -3.39 -21.09 2.58
N TRP A 32 -3.85 -20.02 3.26
CA TRP A 32 -5.14 -19.40 3.00
C TRP A 32 -5.28 -18.88 1.55
N VAL A 33 -4.25 -18.23 1.00
CA VAL A 33 -4.25 -17.77 -0.41
C VAL A 33 -4.39 -18.93 -1.41
N LYS A 34 -3.90 -20.12 -1.08
CA LYS A 34 -4.00 -21.31 -1.94
C LYS A 34 -5.31 -22.08 -1.76
N ASP A 35 -5.75 -22.22 -0.51
CA ASP A 35 -6.73 -23.25 -0.14
C ASP A 35 -8.13 -22.67 0.14
N SER A 36 -8.27 -21.35 0.30
CA SER A 36 -9.56 -20.71 0.55
C SER A 36 -10.56 -20.88 -0.59
N GLY A 37 -10.06 -21.10 -1.81
CA GLY A 37 -10.88 -21.16 -3.02
C GLY A 37 -11.52 -19.83 -3.38
N PHE A 38 -11.07 -18.70 -2.83
CA PHE A 38 -11.54 -17.37 -3.23
C PHE A 38 -10.88 -16.87 -4.52
N PHE A 39 -9.65 -17.30 -4.78
CA PHE A 39 -8.79 -16.75 -5.80
C PHE A 39 -8.62 -17.73 -6.97
N SER A 40 -8.66 -17.23 -8.20
CA SER A 40 -8.29 -18.02 -9.37
C SER A 40 -6.79 -18.35 -9.37
N PRO A 41 -6.33 -19.39 -10.10
CA PRO A 41 -4.91 -19.76 -10.13
C PRO A 41 -3.98 -18.59 -10.52
N LYS A 42 -4.45 -17.69 -11.38
CA LYS A 42 -3.72 -16.48 -11.78
C LYS A 42 -3.63 -15.48 -10.64
N GLN A 43 -4.71 -15.27 -9.90
CA GLN A 43 -4.74 -14.39 -8.73
C GLN A 43 -3.89 -14.95 -7.59
N THR A 44 -4.04 -16.23 -7.27
CA THR A 44 -3.19 -16.94 -6.30
C THR A 44 -1.71 -16.76 -6.62
N TYR A 45 -1.31 -16.95 -7.87
CA TYR A 45 0.08 -16.73 -8.30
C TYR A 45 0.55 -15.28 -8.10
N ALA A 46 -0.30 -14.30 -8.42
CA ALA A 46 0.01 -12.89 -8.23
C ALA A 46 0.14 -12.50 -6.75
N LEU A 47 -0.76 -13.00 -5.89
CA LEU A 47 -0.73 -12.77 -4.45
C LEU A 47 0.47 -13.43 -3.76
N LEU A 48 0.86 -14.64 -4.17
CA LEU A 48 2.09 -15.27 -3.67
C LEU A 48 3.35 -14.50 -4.09
N LYS A 49 3.34 -13.84 -5.25
CA LYS A 49 4.44 -12.97 -5.69
C LYS A 49 4.49 -11.61 -4.98
N LEU A 50 3.33 -11.10 -4.59
CA LEU A 50 3.19 -9.90 -3.78
C LEU A 50 3.94 -10.10 -2.45
N ASP A 51 3.78 -11.27 -1.82
CA ASP A 51 4.28 -11.56 -0.47
C ASP A 51 3.82 -10.48 0.53
N ALA A 52 2.50 -10.44 0.74
CA ALA A 52 1.87 -9.45 1.62
C ALA A 52 2.39 -9.55 3.06
N THR A 53 2.71 -10.76 3.54
CA THR A 53 3.27 -10.92 4.88
C THR A 53 4.68 -10.34 4.99
N LEU A 54 5.52 -10.44 3.95
CA LEU A 54 6.83 -9.77 3.95
C LEU A 54 6.65 -8.25 4.01
N LEU A 55 5.72 -7.70 3.22
CA LEU A 55 5.39 -6.28 3.27
C LEU A 55 4.97 -5.87 4.68
N CYS A 56 3.91 -6.46 5.22
CA CYS A 56 3.39 -6.11 6.54
C CYS A 56 4.44 -6.32 7.65
N SER A 57 5.31 -7.32 7.55
CA SER A 57 6.36 -7.57 8.53
C SER A 57 7.44 -6.49 8.53
N MET A 58 7.70 -5.85 7.38
CA MET A 58 8.65 -4.75 7.24
C MET A 58 8.02 -3.41 7.63
N LEU A 59 6.73 -3.20 7.35
CA LEU A 59 6.00 -1.98 7.71
C LEU A 59 5.66 -1.92 9.21
N TYR A 60 5.29 -3.07 9.78
CA TYR A 60 4.76 -3.19 11.13
C TYR A 60 5.53 -4.22 11.97
N PRO A 61 6.85 -4.04 12.16
CA PRO A 61 7.68 -5.04 12.83
C PRO A 61 7.30 -5.28 14.30
N GLY A 62 6.56 -4.36 14.92
CA GLY A 62 6.08 -4.46 16.31
C GLY A 62 4.72 -5.14 16.49
N CYS A 63 4.04 -5.55 15.41
CA CYS A 63 2.75 -6.23 15.53
C CYS A 63 2.88 -7.60 16.20
N ASP A 64 1.86 -7.99 16.96
CA ASP A 64 1.68 -9.38 17.37
C ASP A 64 1.28 -10.26 16.17
N GLU A 65 1.33 -11.58 16.37
CA GLU A 65 1.05 -12.58 15.33
C GLU A 65 -0.31 -12.41 14.67
N VAL A 66 -1.35 -12.20 15.47
CA VAL A 66 -2.74 -12.08 14.99
C VAL A 66 -2.89 -10.79 14.17
N MET A 67 -2.34 -9.67 14.64
CA MET A 67 -2.43 -8.40 13.94
C MET A 67 -1.65 -8.45 12.62
N LEU A 68 -0.45 -9.04 12.63
CA LEU A 68 0.33 -9.23 11.43
C LEU A 68 -0.42 -10.11 10.41
N ARG A 69 -1.15 -11.14 10.87
CA ARG A 69 -1.96 -11.98 10.00
C ARG A 69 -3.13 -11.22 9.39
N LEU A 70 -3.88 -10.46 10.19
CA LEU A 70 -4.99 -9.62 9.70
C LEU A 70 -4.52 -8.62 8.65
N LEU A 71 -3.40 -7.93 8.91
CA LEU A 71 -2.81 -7.00 7.95
C LEU A 71 -2.36 -7.71 6.68
N SER A 72 -1.73 -8.89 6.79
CA SER A 72 -1.29 -9.65 5.60
C SER A 72 -2.46 -10.02 4.68
N ASP A 73 -3.54 -10.55 5.25
CA ASP A 73 -4.74 -10.95 4.49
C ASP A 73 -5.44 -9.72 3.90
N LEU A 74 -5.53 -8.62 4.65
CA LEU A 74 -6.15 -7.38 4.19
C LEU A 74 -5.35 -6.70 3.08
N PHE A 75 -4.02 -6.62 3.19
CA PHE A 75 -3.16 -6.11 2.12
C PHE A 75 -3.29 -6.95 0.84
N ALA A 76 -3.34 -8.28 0.95
CA ALA A 76 -3.56 -9.14 -0.21
C ALA A 76 -4.87 -8.84 -0.93
N VAL A 77 -5.97 -8.70 -0.18
CA VAL A 77 -7.28 -8.34 -0.74
C VAL A 77 -7.27 -6.92 -1.33
N SER A 78 -6.64 -5.95 -0.66
CA SER A 78 -6.48 -4.58 -1.14
C SER A 78 -5.75 -4.50 -2.48
N PHE A 79 -4.62 -5.20 -2.63
CA PHE A 79 -3.88 -5.25 -3.90
C PHE A 79 -4.67 -5.91 -5.03
N LEU A 80 -5.53 -6.90 -4.70
CA LEU A 80 -6.39 -7.54 -5.68
C LEU A 80 -7.46 -6.58 -6.21
N PHE A 81 -8.09 -5.80 -5.31
CA PHE A 81 -9.06 -4.79 -5.68
C PHE A 81 -8.41 -3.63 -6.46
N ASP A 82 -7.23 -3.17 -6.05
CA ASP A 82 -6.47 -2.13 -6.76
C ASP A 82 -6.16 -2.56 -8.22
N ASP A 83 -5.60 -3.76 -8.40
CA ASP A 83 -5.34 -4.35 -9.72
C ASP A 83 -6.63 -4.50 -10.58
N HIS A 84 -7.79 -4.66 -9.95
CA HIS A 84 -9.10 -4.79 -10.61
C HIS A 84 -9.71 -3.44 -10.98
N PHE A 85 -9.65 -2.44 -10.08
CA PHE A 85 -10.12 -1.09 -10.35
C PHE A 85 -9.36 -0.46 -11.52
N GLU A 86 -8.05 -0.66 -11.59
CA GLU A 86 -7.20 -0.18 -12.69
C GLU A 86 -7.66 -0.68 -14.08
N ARG A 87 -8.31 -1.85 -14.14
CA ARG A 87 -8.78 -2.49 -15.38
C ARG A 87 -10.27 -2.33 -15.64
N SER A 88 -11.00 -1.80 -14.67
CA SER A 88 -12.44 -1.61 -14.73
C SER A 88 -12.80 -0.35 -15.51
N LYS A 89 -14.02 -0.30 -16.05
CA LYS A 89 -14.53 0.95 -16.64
C LYS A 89 -14.84 1.92 -15.51
N ALA A 90 -14.67 3.22 -15.77
CA ALA A 90 -14.91 4.26 -14.77
C ALA A 90 -16.33 4.21 -14.16
N GLU A 91 -17.33 3.83 -14.96
CA GLU A 91 -18.72 3.65 -14.53
C GLU A 91 -18.86 2.56 -13.45
N ASP A 92 -18.09 1.46 -13.60
CA ASP A 92 -18.13 0.32 -12.67
C ASP A 92 -17.32 0.61 -11.39
N VAL A 93 -16.21 1.37 -11.51
CA VAL A 93 -15.33 1.71 -10.38
C VAL A 93 -16.10 2.42 -9.26
N LEU A 94 -17.05 3.30 -9.61
CA LEU A 94 -17.86 4.03 -8.62
C LEU A 94 -18.67 3.09 -7.71
N GLU A 95 -19.35 2.09 -8.27
CA GLU A 95 -20.15 1.15 -7.49
C GLU A 95 -19.25 0.21 -6.68
N GLN A 96 -18.18 -0.29 -7.30
CA GLN A 96 -17.28 -1.23 -6.66
C GLN A 96 -16.49 -0.60 -5.51
N THR A 97 -15.97 0.63 -5.67
CA THR A 97 -15.28 1.36 -4.59
C THR A 97 -16.20 1.70 -3.43
N LYS A 98 -17.48 2.02 -3.70
CA LYS A 98 -18.48 2.19 -2.63
C LYS A 98 -18.73 0.91 -1.86
N ALA A 99 -18.86 -0.22 -2.56
CA ALA A 99 -19.10 -1.52 -1.94
C ALA A 99 -17.89 -1.98 -1.12
N PHE A 100 -16.68 -1.89 -1.68
CA PHE A 100 -15.43 -2.26 -1.00
C PHE A 100 -15.07 -1.30 0.13
N GLY A 101 -15.34 0.00 -0.04
CA GLY A 101 -15.24 1.01 1.01
C GLY A 101 -16.08 0.65 2.22
N ARG A 102 -17.38 0.44 1.98
CA ARG A 102 -18.34 0.05 3.01
C ARG A 102 -18.02 -1.29 3.65
N ALA A 103 -17.55 -2.27 2.88
CA ALA A 103 -17.20 -3.59 3.41
C ALA A 103 -16.16 -3.52 4.53
N TYR A 104 -15.26 -2.53 4.49
CA TYR A 104 -14.30 -2.31 5.56
C TYR A 104 -14.77 -1.28 6.60
N SER A 105 -15.31 -0.14 6.18
CA SER A 105 -15.62 0.97 7.09
C SER A 105 -16.90 0.77 7.91
N ASP A 106 -17.87 0.05 7.36
CA ASP A 106 -19.16 -0.27 7.97
C ASP A 106 -19.50 -1.75 7.67
N PRO A 107 -18.76 -2.72 8.25
CA PRO A 107 -18.90 -4.11 7.88
C PRO A 107 -20.25 -4.73 8.27
N ASP A 108 -21.02 -4.07 9.16
CA ASP A 108 -22.36 -4.48 9.58
C ASP A 108 -23.47 -3.95 8.65
N SER A 109 -23.11 -3.22 7.59
CA SER A 109 -24.07 -2.57 6.71
C SER A 109 -24.95 -3.57 5.96
N SER A 110 -26.26 -3.40 6.07
CA SER A 110 -27.26 -4.17 5.29
C SER A 110 -27.23 -3.90 3.79
N LEU A 111 -26.45 -2.90 3.34
CA LEU A 111 -26.29 -2.54 1.93
C LEU A 111 -25.20 -3.37 1.20
N LEU A 112 -24.52 -4.28 1.90
CA LEU A 112 -23.50 -5.14 1.33
C LEU A 112 -24.12 -6.42 0.76
N ASP A 113 -23.71 -6.81 -0.43
CA ASP A 113 -24.16 -8.05 -1.05
C ASP A 113 -23.45 -9.25 -0.40
N PRO A 114 -24.16 -10.11 0.35
CA PRO A 114 -23.55 -11.26 1.00
C PRO A 114 -23.12 -12.36 0.00
N ALA A 115 -23.58 -12.29 -1.26
CA ALA A 115 -23.20 -13.24 -2.29
C ALA A 115 -21.82 -12.94 -2.92
N ASN A 116 -21.25 -11.75 -2.68
CA ASN A 116 -19.91 -11.42 -3.15
C ASN A 116 -18.86 -11.85 -2.11
N PRO A 117 -18.11 -12.94 -2.32
CA PRO A 117 -17.22 -13.49 -1.31
C PRO A 117 -16.00 -12.60 -1.02
N LEU A 118 -15.59 -11.71 -1.94
CA LEU A 118 -14.52 -10.77 -1.65
C LEU A 118 -15.00 -9.64 -0.73
N LEU A 119 -16.21 -9.12 -0.95
CA LEU A 119 -16.79 -8.17 0.01
C LEU A 119 -16.98 -8.83 1.37
N LYS A 120 -17.43 -10.10 1.38
CA LYS A 120 -17.58 -10.87 2.61
C LYS A 120 -16.25 -11.06 3.35
N VAL A 121 -15.17 -11.41 2.64
CA VAL A 121 -13.86 -11.58 3.28
C VAL A 121 -13.33 -10.25 3.82
N THR A 122 -13.56 -9.14 3.12
CA THR A 122 -13.23 -7.80 3.63
C THR A 122 -14.01 -7.44 4.88
N GLN A 123 -15.31 -7.75 4.94
CA GLN A 123 -16.15 -7.55 6.12
C GLN A 123 -15.61 -8.34 7.32
N ASP A 124 -15.32 -9.62 7.13
CA ASP A 124 -14.86 -10.50 8.20
C ASP A 124 -13.50 -10.02 8.75
N LEU A 125 -12.59 -9.59 7.87
CA LEU A 125 -11.31 -8.99 8.26
C LEU A 125 -11.51 -7.67 9.00
N ALA A 126 -12.46 -6.83 8.58
CA ALA A 126 -12.74 -5.56 9.21
C ALA A 126 -13.39 -5.73 10.61
N ILE A 127 -14.29 -6.70 10.76
CA ILE A 127 -14.86 -7.07 12.07
C ILE A 127 -13.75 -7.52 13.01
N ALA A 128 -12.87 -8.43 12.56
CA ALA A 128 -11.76 -8.90 13.38
C ALA A 128 -10.77 -7.78 13.74
N MET A 129 -10.49 -6.87 12.80
CA MET A 129 -9.67 -5.68 13.05
C MET A 129 -10.31 -4.77 14.10
N ARG A 130 -11.61 -4.49 13.99
CA ARG A 130 -12.37 -3.67 14.94
C ARG A 130 -12.42 -4.27 16.33
N GLU A 131 -12.57 -5.59 16.45
CA GLU A 131 -12.56 -6.29 17.74
C GLU A 131 -11.18 -6.26 18.39
N LYS A 132 -10.10 -6.42 17.61
CA LYS A 132 -8.73 -6.45 18.13
C LYS A 132 -8.17 -5.06 18.44
N ALA A 133 -8.55 -4.05 17.67
CA ALA A 133 -8.05 -2.68 17.79
C ALA A 133 -9.20 -1.65 17.76
N PRO A 134 -10.13 -1.68 18.72
CA PRO A 134 -11.32 -0.83 18.72
C PRO A 134 -11.00 0.66 18.80
N GLU A 135 -9.86 1.02 19.40
CA GLU A 135 -9.40 2.41 19.50
C GLU A 135 -8.89 2.96 18.16
N ALA A 136 -8.16 2.15 17.37
CA ALA A 136 -7.57 2.59 16.10
C ALA A 136 -8.50 2.40 14.89
N PHE A 137 -9.46 1.48 14.99
CA PHE A 137 -10.35 1.13 13.87
C PHE A 137 -11.14 2.32 13.29
N PRO A 138 -11.69 3.27 14.08
CA PRO A 138 -12.38 4.43 13.52
C PRO A 138 -11.49 5.26 12.57
N THR A 139 -10.23 5.50 12.94
CA THR A 139 -9.26 6.19 12.08
C THR A 139 -8.97 5.39 10.82
N LEU A 140 -8.83 4.07 10.93
CA LEU A 140 -8.62 3.19 9.78
C LEU A 140 -9.84 3.18 8.84
N ALA A 141 -11.05 3.16 9.37
CA ALA A 141 -12.28 3.19 8.59
C ALA A 141 -12.38 4.48 7.76
N VAL A 142 -12.10 5.65 8.37
CA VAL A 142 -12.11 6.95 7.69
C VAL A 142 -11.05 7.05 6.59
N THR A 143 -9.83 6.58 6.88
CA THR A 143 -8.73 6.62 5.89
C THR A 143 -8.97 5.64 4.74
N TRP A 144 -9.62 4.49 5.00
CA TRP A 144 -10.05 3.56 3.96
C TRP A 144 -11.10 4.16 3.02
N GLU A 145 -12.14 4.81 3.56
CA GLU A 145 -13.14 5.49 2.74
C GLU A 145 -12.53 6.63 1.92
N THR A 146 -11.58 7.35 2.51
CA THR A 146 -10.86 8.43 1.83
C THR A 146 -10.06 7.88 0.64
N TRP A 147 -9.40 6.74 0.81
CA TRP A 147 -8.71 6.05 -0.28
C TRP A 147 -9.69 5.59 -1.38
N MET A 148 -10.81 4.97 -1.03
CA MET A 148 -11.82 4.54 -2.01
C MET A 148 -12.42 5.71 -2.81
N ARG A 149 -12.68 6.83 -2.13
CA ARG A 149 -13.10 8.07 -2.80
C ARG A 149 -12.03 8.59 -3.75
N GLY A 150 -10.76 8.55 -3.36
CA GLY A 150 -9.63 8.92 -4.21
C GLY A 150 -9.57 8.10 -5.50
N ILE A 151 -9.67 6.77 -5.41
CA ILE A 151 -9.72 5.88 -6.59
C ILE A 151 -10.90 6.22 -7.50
N CYS A 152 -12.08 6.44 -6.90
CA CYS A 152 -13.28 6.79 -7.66
C CYS A 152 -13.10 8.13 -8.40
N GLU A 153 -12.56 9.15 -7.75
CA GLU A 153 -12.29 10.47 -8.35
C GLU A 153 -11.29 10.35 -9.49
N GLU A 154 -10.23 9.54 -9.31
CA GLU A 154 -9.25 9.26 -10.35
C GLU A 154 -9.88 8.60 -11.58
N ALA A 155 -10.72 7.58 -11.39
CA ALA A 155 -11.39 6.89 -12.49
C ALA A 155 -12.30 7.84 -13.30
N LEU A 156 -13.05 8.71 -12.62
CA LEU A 156 -13.89 9.73 -13.25
C LEU A 156 -13.05 10.80 -13.98
N PHE A 157 -11.94 11.22 -13.38
CA PHE A 157 -11.00 12.17 -13.99
C PHE A 157 -10.42 11.61 -15.30
N HIS A 158 -9.98 10.35 -15.31
CA HIS A 158 -9.47 9.69 -16.52
C HIS A 158 -10.51 9.59 -17.62
N ALA A 159 -11.73 9.20 -17.28
CA ALA A 159 -12.82 9.12 -18.24
C ALA A 159 -13.12 10.47 -18.89
N ALA A 160 -13.05 11.56 -18.11
CA ALA A 160 -13.33 12.92 -18.59
C ALA A 160 -12.17 13.53 -19.40
N LYS A 161 -10.92 13.33 -18.98
CA LYS A 161 -9.75 14.04 -19.54
C LYS A 161 -8.99 13.25 -20.62
N LYS A 162 -9.28 11.96 -20.81
CA LYS A 162 -8.60 11.05 -21.75
C LYS A 162 -7.06 10.94 -21.59
N GLN A 163 -6.46 11.55 -20.56
CA GLN A 163 -5.06 11.43 -20.11
C GLN A 163 -4.85 12.26 -18.84
N PHE A 164 -3.89 11.87 -17.99
CA PHE A 164 -3.33 12.75 -16.94
C PHE A 164 -2.68 13.97 -17.60
N ASP A 165 -3.44 15.04 -17.74
CA ASP A 165 -3.00 16.37 -18.11
C ASP A 165 -3.11 17.27 -16.87
N VAL A 166 -2.13 17.08 -15.99
CA VAL A 166 -1.98 17.74 -14.68
C VAL A 166 -0.51 18.08 -14.47
N THR A 167 -0.24 19.08 -13.64
CA THR A 167 1.11 19.36 -13.18
C THR A 167 1.62 18.28 -12.21
N PHE A 168 2.92 18.26 -11.97
CA PHE A 168 3.59 17.33 -11.07
C PHE A 168 3.09 17.49 -9.64
N ASP A 169 2.94 18.73 -9.17
CA ASP A 169 2.41 19.01 -7.83
C ASP A 169 0.94 18.59 -7.69
N GLU A 170 0.09 18.88 -8.69
CA GLU A 170 -1.30 18.39 -8.72
C GLU A 170 -1.34 16.86 -8.73
N PHE A 171 -0.45 16.21 -9.49
CA PHE A 171 -0.37 14.76 -9.53
C PHE A 171 0.02 14.17 -8.17
N ILE A 172 0.92 14.78 -7.41
CA ILE A 172 1.27 14.31 -6.06
C ILE A 172 0.05 14.31 -5.15
N GLU A 173 -0.76 15.37 -5.17
CA GLU A 173 -1.98 15.42 -4.38
C GLU A 173 -2.95 14.30 -4.76
N HIS A 174 -3.09 14.00 -6.05
CA HIS A 174 -3.88 12.88 -6.53
C HIS A 174 -3.30 11.54 -6.07
N ARG A 175 -1.98 11.35 -6.22
CA ARG A 175 -1.28 10.10 -5.90
C ARG A 175 -1.38 9.76 -4.42
N LEU A 176 -1.27 10.75 -3.54
CA LEU A 176 -1.41 10.55 -2.09
C LEU A 176 -2.82 10.10 -1.69
N ARG A 177 -3.85 10.50 -2.46
CA ARG A 177 -5.24 10.04 -2.24
C ARG A 177 -5.52 8.64 -2.78
N THR A 178 -4.76 8.18 -3.78
CA THR A 178 -5.06 6.92 -4.50
C THR A 178 -4.13 5.77 -4.15
N ALA A 179 -2.98 6.03 -3.53
CA ALA A 179 -1.96 5.02 -3.22
C ALA A 179 -2.13 4.28 -1.87
N ALA A 180 -3.32 4.34 -1.24
CA ALA A 180 -3.60 3.78 0.09
C ALA A 180 -2.67 4.28 1.24
N GLY A 181 -1.84 5.31 0.99
CA GLY A 181 -0.74 5.70 1.88
C GLY A 181 -1.22 6.11 3.27
N GLU A 182 -2.29 6.91 3.35
CA GLU A 182 -2.84 7.33 4.63
C GLU A 182 -3.39 6.17 5.47
N TRP A 183 -4.02 5.19 4.83
CA TRP A 183 -4.53 4.00 5.51
C TRP A 183 -3.38 3.12 6.00
N ALA A 184 -2.39 2.87 5.15
CA ALA A 184 -1.20 2.09 5.50
C ALA A 184 -0.39 2.74 6.64
N ILE A 185 -0.30 4.08 6.66
CA ILE A 185 0.28 4.82 7.79
C ILE A 185 -0.60 4.76 9.02
N GLY A 186 -1.92 4.87 8.88
CA GLY A 186 -2.87 4.71 9.99
C GLY A 186 -2.68 3.38 10.71
N ALA A 187 -2.38 2.31 9.97
CA ALA A 187 -2.11 0.98 10.54
C ALA A 187 -0.84 0.92 11.41
N VAL A 188 0.01 1.96 11.43
CA VAL A 188 1.11 2.08 12.41
C VAL A 188 0.59 2.16 13.85
N LEU A 189 -0.64 2.66 14.06
CA LEU A 189 -1.29 2.66 15.38
C LEU A 189 -1.49 1.23 15.94
N LEU A 190 -1.54 0.21 15.07
CA LEU A 190 -1.81 -1.18 15.47
C LEU A 190 -0.62 -1.88 16.12
N GLN A 191 0.57 -1.26 16.12
CA GLN A 191 1.80 -1.80 16.71
C GLN A 191 2.34 -0.98 17.89
N CYS A 192 1.63 0.06 18.33
CA CYS A 192 2.07 0.87 19.47
C CYS A 192 0.90 1.59 20.15
N LYS A 193 1.08 1.90 21.44
CA LYS A 193 0.18 2.81 22.14
C LYS A 193 0.47 4.24 21.68
N PHE A 194 -0.53 4.90 21.10
CA PHE A 194 -0.46 6.29 20.69
C PHE A 194 -1.85 6.91 20.70
N SER A 195 -1.99 8.13 21.21
CA SER A 195 -3.28 8.82 21.27
C SER A 195 -3.63 9.43 19.91
N GLU A 196 -4.79 9.08 19.35
CA GLU A 196 -5.24 9.58 18.05
C GLU A 196 -5.34 11.12 18.01
N ASN A 197 -5.62 11.77 19.14
CA ASN A 197 -5.68 13.24 19.24
C ASN A 197 -4.34 13.93 18.91
N LEU A 198 -3.22 13.20 18.93
CA LEU A 198 -1.90 13.71 18.57
C LEU A 198 -1.60 13.58 17.07
N LEU A 199 -2.43 12.88 16.30
CA LEU A 199 -2.24 12.71 14.85
C LEU A 199 -2.31 14.04 14.10
N ASP A 200 -3.10 14.99 14.62
CA ASP A 200 -3.28 16.33 14.06
C ASP A 200 -2.23 17.34 14.55
N HIS A 201 -1.33 16.94 15.46
CA HIS A 201 -0.23 17.81 15.84
C HIS A 201 0.63 18.12 14.59
N PRO A 202 0.95 19.40 14.29
CA PRO A 202 1.56 19.78 13.00
C PRO A 202 2.80 18.96 12.60
N VAL A 203 3.70 18.69 13.56
CA VAL A 203 4.89 17.85 13.33
C VAL A 203 4.50 16.40 12.96
N ILE A 204 3.54 15.81 13.67
CA ILE A 204 3.11 14.42 13.44
C ILE A 204 2.38 14.32 12.10
N ALA A 205 1.46 15.24 11.81
CA ALA A 205 0.77 15.32 10.53
C ALA A 205 1.75 15.47 9.36
N LYS A 206 2.75 16.35 9.49
CA LYS A 206 3.79 16.52 8.47
C LYS A 206 4.64 15.27 8.30
N MET A 207 5.04 14.60 9.38
CA MET A 207 5.76 13.32 9.28
C MET A 207 4.97 12.22 8.60
N ARG A 208 3.65 12.13 8.87
CA ARG A 208 2.77 11.20 8.17
C ARG A 208 2.69 11.50 6.68
N TYR A 209 2.59 12.78 6.30
CA TYR A 209 2.65 13.21 4.91
C TYR A 209 3.96 12.79 4.23
N GLU A 210 5.10 13.08 4.87
CA GLU A 210 6.42 12.72 4.35
C GLU A 210 6.56 11.20 4.18
N ALA A 211 6.10 10.41 5.16
CA ALA A 211 6.09 8.96 5.06
C ALA A 211 5.21 8.45 3.90
N ALA A 212 4.04 9.07 3.68
CA ALA A 212 3.12 8.68 2.62
C ALA A 212 3.74 8.96 1.25
N LEU A 213 4.36 10.13 1.12
CA LEU A 213 5.01 10.57 -0.11
C LEU A 213 6.23 9.71 -0.44
N LEU A 214 7.10 9.43 0.54
CA LEU A 214 8.26 8.55 0.33
C LEU A 214 7.83 7.12 -0.04
N ALA A 215 6.73 6.61 0.56
CA ALA A 215 6.16 5.33 0.16
C ALA A 215 5.61 5.34 -1.28
N ALA A 216 4.92 6.41 -1.68
CA ALA A 216 4.43 6.58 -3.04
C ALA A 216 5.58 6.71 -4.06
N ILE A 217 6.62 7.49 -3.74
CA ILE A 217 7.83 7.62 -4.57
C ILE A 217 8.50 6.27 -4.76
N ALA A 218 8.67 5.49 -3.67
CA ALA A 218 9.22 4.15 -3.76
C ALA A 218 8.40 3.29 -4.73
N ASN A 219 7.08 3.26 -4.56
CA ASN A 219 6.21 2.52 -5.48
C ASN A 219 6.42 2.95 -6.92
N ASP A 220 6.28 4.24 -7.22
CA ASP A 220 6.35 4.77 -8.58
C ASP A 220 7.71 4.51 -9.24
N VAL A 221 8.82 4.59 -8.49
CA VAL A 221 10.16 4.27 -9.00
C VAL A 221 10.28 2.79 -9.36
N TYR A 222 9.86 1.89 -8.46
CA TYR A 222 10.04 0.45 -8.64
C TYR A 222 9.02 -0.16 -9.60
N SER A 223 7.80 0.39 -9.67
CA SER A 223 6.73 -0.06 -10.56
C SER A 223 6.82 0.54 -11.98
N PHE A 224 7.55 1.67 -12.14
CA PHE A 224 7.67 2.44 -13.39
C PHE A 224 7.82 1.56 -14.64
N ASN A 225 8.75 0.60 -14.60
CA ASN A 225 9.05 -0.21 -15.78
C ASN A 225 7.85 -1.05 -16.26
N ILE A 226 7.10 -1.64 -15.33
CA ILE A 226 5.89 -2.41 -15.66
C ILE A 226 4.77 -1.46 -16.08
N GLU A 227 4.56 -0.37 -15.36
CA GLU A 227 3.47 0.59 -15.62
C GLU A 227 3.63 1.29 -16.97
N GLN A 228 4.83 1.79 -17.29
CA GLN A 228 5.10 2.41 -18.59
C GLN A 228 4.89 1.42 -19.74
N SER A 229 5.20 0.14 -19.53
CA SER A 229 5.02 -0.91 -20.54
C SER A 229 3.55 -1.17 -20.83
N ARG A 230 2.68 -1.02 -19.82
CA ARG A 230 1.22 -1.19 -19.95
C ARG A 230 0.50 0.08 -20.37
N GLY A 231 1.22 1.18 -20.57
CA GLY A 231 0.65 2.49 -20.89
C GLY A 231 -0.17 3.07 -19.72
N HIS A 232 0.22 2.76 -18.49
CA HIS A 232 -0.34 3.41 -17.30
C HIS A 232 0.27 4.80 -17.19
N GLY A 233 -0.56 5.81 -16.93
CA GLY A 233 -0.13 7.21 -16.92
C GLY A 233 0.07 7.81 -15.53
N GLY A 234 -0.41 7.13 -14.49
CA GLY A 234 -0.42 7.60 -13.11
C GLY A 234 0.83 7.20 -12.36
N ASN A 235 1.96 7.79 -12.73
CA ASN A 235 3.25 7.53 -12.09
C ASN A 235 4.10 8.80 -12.15
N MET A 236 4.72 9.18 -11.03
CA MET A 236 5.52 10.39 -10.89
C MET A 236 6.61 10.49 -11.96
N VAL A 237 7.30 9.38 -12.28
CA VAL A 237 8.32 9.35 -13.35
C VAL A 237 7.70 9.70 -14.70
N ILE A 238 6.53 9.14 -15.02
CA ILE A 238 5.84 9.38 -16.29
C ILE A 238 5.33 10.82 -16.39
N ILE A 239 4.83 11.37 -15.28
CA ILE A 239 4.39 12.77 -15.22
C ILE A 239 5.57 13.72 -15.37
N SER A 240 6.71 13.46 -14.72
CA SER A 240 7.93 14.25 -14.89
C SER A 240 8.45 14.21 -16.33
N MET A 241 8.45 13.04 -16.99
CA MET A 241 8.82 12.91 -18.40
C MET A 241 7.97 13.82 -19.29
N LYS A 242 6.66 13.89 -19.05
CA LYS A 242 5.74 14.73 -19.84
C LYS A 242 5.93 16.21 -19.55
N GLN A 243 5.87 16.60 -18.29
CA GLN A 243 5.87 18.01 -17.90
C GLN A 243 7.20 18.70 -18.20
N TYR A 244 8.31 18.04 -17.89
CA TYR A 244 9.65 18.62 -18.03
C TYR A 244 10.35 18.21 -19.34
N SER A 245 9.68 17.43 -20.20
CA SER A 245 10.26 16.87 -21.43
C SER A 245 11.51 16.02 -21.19
N PHE A 246 11.60 15.39 -20.02
CA PHE A 246 12.71 14.49 -19.65
C PHE A 246 12.63 13.17 -20.39
N ASP A 247 13.79 12.59 -20.69
CA ASP A 247 13.88 11.15 -20.94
C ASP A 247 13.65 10.34 -19.65
N ALA A 248 13.61 9.00 -19.77
CA ALA A 248 13.31 8.16 -18.60
C ALA A 248 14.41 8.20 -17.53
N GLN A 249 15.69 8.37 -17.90
CA GLN A 249 16.77 8.46 -16.93
C GLN A 249 16.75 9.82 -16.24
N GLU A 250 16.59 10.90 -16.98
CA GLU A 250 16.44 12.26 -16.44
C GLU A 250 15.27 12.35 -15.46
N ALA A 251 14.13 11.73 -15.79
CA ALA A 251 12.97 11.67 -14.89
C ALA A 251 13.25 10.85 -13.62
N LEU A 252 13.90 9.68 -13.73
CA LEU A 252 14.29 8.88 -12.56
C LEU A 252 15.29 9.63 -11.65
N ASP A 253 16.24 10.35 -12.24
CA ASP A 253 17.21 11.17 -11.51
C ASP A 253 16.51 12.33 -10.80
N HIS A 254 15.54 12.97 -11.48
CA HIS A 254 14.69 14.02 -10.89
C HIS A 254 13.90 13.50 -9.68
N ILE A 255 13.20 12.36 -9.81
CA ILE A 255 12.46 11.74 -8.70
C ILE A 255 13.39 11.32 -7.56
N GLY A 256 14.60 10.85 -7.87
CA GLY A 256 15.62 10.56 -6.84
C GLY A 256 16.06 11.80 -6.06
N GLY A 257 16.21 12.94 -6.73
CA GLY A 257 16.48 14.24 -6.09
C GLY A 257 15.30 14.72 -5.25
N TYR A 258 14.07 14.55 -5.75
CA TYR A 258 12.84 14.89 -5.04
C TYR A 258 12.68 14.05 -3.76
N SER A 259 12.88 12.73 -3.84
CA SER A 259 12.90 11.83 -2.67
C SER A 259 13.85 12.33 -1.58
N ARG A 260 15.07 12.72 -1.95
CA ARG A 260 16.09 13.18 -0.99
C ARG A 260 15.63 14.40 -0.19
N GLN A 261 14.92 15.34 -0.80
CA GLN A 261 14.38 16.52 -0.10
C GLN A 261 13.36 16.12 0.98
N HIS A 262 12.51 15.13 0.68
CA HIS A 262 11.52 14.59 1.61
C HIS A 262 12.15 13.71 2.70
N GLU A 263 13.21 12.97 2.35
CA GLU A 263 14.03 12.25 3.33
C GLU A 263 14.66 13.22 4.35
N GLU A 264 15.26 14.31 3.88
CA GLU A 264 15.84 15.36 4.72
C GLU A 264 14.78 16.03 5.61
N SER A 265 13.62 16.39 5.05
CA SER A 265 12.51 16.95 5.82
C SER A 265 12.02 16.01 6.92
N PHE A 266 11.86 14.72 6.62
CA PHE A 266 11.48 13.72 7.62
C PHE A 266 12.50 13.63 8.76
N MET A 267 13.80 13.63 8.44
CA MET A 267 14.87 13.58 9.44
C MET A 267 14.90 14.83 10.33
N GLU A 268 14.62 16.01 9.79
CA GLU A 268 14.50 17.24 10.58
C GLU A 268 13.32 17.15 11.56
N LEU A 269 12.19 16.61 11.13
CA LEU A 269 10.99 16.45 11.97
C LEU A 269 11.19 15.44 13.12
N MET A 270 12.03 14.41 12.91
CA MET A 270 12.41 13.47 13.97
C MET A 270 13.03 14.17 15.19
N ASN A 271 13.68 15.32 15.00
CA ASN A 271 14.29 16.12 16.06
C ASN A 271 13.34 17.16 16.68
N GLN A 272 12.10 17.25 16.18
CA GLN A 272 11.08 18.22 16.59
C GLN A 272 9.90 17.53 17.30
N ALA A 273 10.16 16.35 17.89
CA ALA A 273 9.13 15.57 18.59
C ALA A 273 8.33 16.46 19.56
N PRO A 274 6.99 16.44 19.50
CA PRO A 274 6.17 17.18 20.44
C PRO A 274 6.47 16.74 21.88
N SER A 275 6.44 17.69 22.80
CA SER A 275 6.61 17.43 24.23
C SER A 275 5.34 17.82 24.98
N THR A 276 5.01 17.02 25.96
CA THR A 276 3.90 17.22 26.90
C THR A 276 4.43 17.13 28.33
N ASP A 277 3.60 17.48 29.32
CA ASP A 277 3.95 17.34 30.74
C ASP A 277 3.97 15.88 31.21
N ASP A 278 3.45 14.94 30.40
CA ASP A 278 3.39 13.51 30.71
C ASP A 278 4.56 12.75 30.04
N PRO A 279 5.51 12.19 30.82
CA PRO A 279 6.62 11.42 30.29
C PRO A 279 6.21 10.18 29.49
N ASP A 280 5.09 9.54 29.84
CA ASP A 280 4.61 8.34 29.16
C ASP A 280 4.08 8.69 27.77
N VAL A 281 3.36 9.81 27.64
CA VAL A 281 2.91 10.35 26.34
C VAL A 281 4.12 10.71 25.48
N ASN A 282 5.14 11.34 26.05
CA ASN A 282 6.37 11.67 25.32
C ASN A 282 7.11 10.42 24.81
N SER A 283 7.08 9.33 25.58
CA SER A 283 7.64 8.04 25.16
C SER A 283 6.83 7.44 23.99
N GLN A 284 5.50 7.45 24.08
CA GLN A 284 4.59 6.98 23.03
C GLN A 284 4.77 7.75 21.72
N ILE A 285 4.94 9.08 21.79
CA ILE A 285 5.24 9.93 20.62
C ILE A 285 6.52 9.47 19.92
N LYS A 286 7.61 9.25 20.68
CA LYS A 286 8.89 8.78 20.11
C LYS A 286 8.77 7.41 19.48
N VAL A 287 8.00 6.49 20.09
CA VAL A 287 7.75 5.15 19.52
C VAL A 287 6.98 5.27 18.20
N TYR A 288 5.92 6.07 18.15
CA TYR A 288 5.14 6.28 16.93
C TYR A 288 5.99 6.88 15.80
N MET A 289 6.74 7.95 16.09
CA MET A 289 7.68 8.57 15.14
C MET A 289 8.73 7.58 14.64
N SER A 290 9.30 6.74 15.52
CA SER A 290 10.22 5.67 15.14
C SER A 290 9.56 4.63 14.24
N ASN A 291 8.30 4.27 14.50
CA ASN A 291 7.57 3.32 13.67
C ASN A 291 7.18 3.90 12.30
N LEU A 292 6.92 5.21 12.17
CA LEU A 292 6.82 5.87 10.86
C LEU A 292 8.14 5.77 10.08
N ALA A 293 9.28 5.95 10.74
CA ALA A 293 10.57 5.82 10.09
C ALA A 293 10.85 4.39 9.60
N LYS A 294 10.42 3.38 10.37
CA LYS A 294 10.46 1.97 9.99
C LYS A 294 9.52 1.66 8.83
N PHE A 295 8.32 2.25 8.82
CA PHE A 295 7.36 2.13 7.71
C PHE A 295 7.99 2.58 6.38
N VAL A 296 8.70 3.72 6.38
CA VAL A 296 9.37 4.25 5.18
C VAL A 296 10.43 3.28 4.64
N ILE A 297 11.38 2.86 5.49
CA ILE A 297 12.44 1.92 5.05
C ILE A 297 11.88 0.53 4.73
N GLY A 298 10.86 0.09 5.46
CA GLY A 298 10.17 -1.17 5.20
C GLY A 298 9.48 -1.19 3.84
N THR A 299 8.84 -0.07 3.45
CA THR A 299 8.23 0.08 2.13
C THR A 299 9.27 -0.05 1.03
N ASN A 300 10.40 0.68 1.12
CA ASN A 300 11.47 0.60 0.14
C ASN A 300 12.07 -0.82 0.07
N ASN A 301 12.37 -1.43 1.22
CA ASN A 301 12.96 -2.76 1.28
C ASN A 301 12.05 -3.80 0.64
N TRP A 302 10.74 -3.76 0.90
CA TRP A 302 9.82 -4.71 0.26
C TRP A 302 9.83 -4.59 -1.27
N HIS A 303 9.89 -3.38 -1.82
CA HIS A 303 9.98 -3.22 -3.28
C HIS A 303 11.28 -3.79 -3.88
N VAL A 304 12.37 -3.78 -3.11
CA VAL A 304 13.65 -4.40 -3.50
C VAL A 304 13.57 -5.93 -3.41
N GLU A 305 13.02 -6.47 -2.31
CA GLU A 305 12.96 -7.91 -2.05
C GLU A 305 11.91 -8.63 -2.90
N SER A 306 10.72 -8.05 -2.99
CA SER A 306 9.56 -8.63 -3.64
C SER A 306 9.83 -8.92 -5.12
N SER A 307 9.22 -9.99 -5.61
CA SER A 307 9.27 -10.34 -7.03
C SER A 307 8.22 -9.62 -7.87
N ARG A 308 7.32 -8.84 -7.25
CA ARG A 308 6.18 -8.18 -7.91
C ARG A 308 6.60 -7.31 -9.09
N TYR A 309 7.64 -6.49 -8.92
CA TYR A 309 8.06 -5.49 -9.94
C TYR A 309 9.41 -5.76 -10.59
N ARG A 310 10.24 -6.61 -9.97
CA ARG A 310 11.62 -6.90 -10.41
C ARG A 310 11.71 -7.66 -11.75
N GLY A 311 10.61 -8.26 -12.21
CA GLY A 311 10.58 -9.02 -13.45
C GLY A 311 11.55 -10.20 -13.42
N ASN A 312 12.39 -10.33 -14.46
CA ASN A 312 13.37 -11.42 -14.58
C ASN A 312 14.76 -11.06 -14.02
N VAL A 313 14.95 -9.87 -13.44
CA VAL A 313 16.24 -9.46 -12.87
C VAL A 313 16.49 -10.23 -11.57
N SER A 314 17.69 -10.80 -11.40
CA SER A 314 18.04 -11.46 -10.14
C SER A 314 18.10 -10.45 -9.00
N LEU A 315 17.76 -10.87 -7.78
CA LEU A 315 17.75 -9.99 -6.60
C LEU A 315 19.15 -9.43 -6.33
N GLU A 316 20.16 -10.27 -6.50
CA GLU A 316 21.57 -9.90 -6.31
C GLU A 316 22.00 -8.77 -7.27
N SER A 317 21.73 -8.91 -8.57
CA SER A 317 22.06 -7.86 -9.54
C SER A 317 21.21 -6.61 -9.31
N PHE A 318 19.94 -6.77 -8.95
CA PHE A 318 19.06 -5.64 -8.66
C PHE A 318 19.56 -4.81 -7.48
N ARG A 319 19.92 -5.44 -6.36
CA ARG A 319 20.49 -4.77 -5.17
C ARG A 319 21.81 -4.06 -5.49
N LYS A 320 22.67 -4.69 -6.31
CA LYS A 320 23.99 -4.15 -6.63
C LYS A 320 23.92 -2.97 -7.60
N ASP A 321 23.25 -3.19 -8.74
CA ASP A 321 23.34 -2.30 -9.89
C ASP A 321 22.16 -1.33 -9.99
N ARG A 322 21.00 -1.69 -9.40
CA ARG A 322 19.70 -0.98 -9.55
C ARG A 322 19.32 -0.72 -11.01
N ARG A 323 19.78 -1.59 -11.91
CA ARG A 323 19.59 -1.43 -13.35
C ARG A 323 18.46 -2.29 -13.85
N VAL A 324 17.59 -1.70 -14.66
CA VAL A 324 16.49 -2.41 -15.32
C VAL A 324 16.49 -2.08 -16.81
N THR A 325 16.23 -3.09 -17.62
CA THR A 325 15.95 -2.86 -19.05
C THR A 325 14.47 -2.57 -19.19
N LEU A 326 14.15 -1.42 -19.79
CA LEU A 326 12.76 -1.03 -19.99
C LEU A 326 12.03 -2.01 -20.90
N LEU A 327 10.86 -2.45 -20.45
CA LEU A 327 9.96 -3.34 -21.15
C LEU A 327 9.34 -2.63 -22.37
N PRO A 328 9.09 -3.35 -23.48
CA PRO A 328 8.39 -2.79 -24.62
C PRO A 328 6.94 -2.44 -24.25
N LYS A 329 6.36 -1.44 -24.93
CA LYS A 329 4.95 -1.11 -24.77
C LYS A 329 4.08 -2.27 -25.26
N THR A 330 3.12 -2.70 -24.45
CA THR A 330 2.09 -3.68 -24.78
C THR A 330 0.76 -2.99 -25.04
N GLU A 331 -0.08 -3.54 -25.92
CA GLU A 331 -1.45 -3.04 -26.09
C GLU A 331 -2.25 -3.22 -24.80
N LYS A 332 -3.09 -2.23 -24.45
CA LYS A 332 -4.01 -2.33 -23.30
C LYS A 332 -5.05 -3.42 -23.59
N HIS A 333 -4.95 -4.54 -22.91
CA HIS A 333 -6.07 -5.49 -22.83
C HIS A 333 -7.08 -4.97 -21.80
N ASN A 334 -8.27 -4.59 -22.27
CA ASN A 334 -9.39 -4.22 -21.40
C ASN A 334 -9.93 -5.46 -20.68
N GLY A 335 -10.32 -5.29 -19.41
CA GLY A 335 -11.26 -6.18 -18.72
C GLY A 335 -10.68 -7.54 -18.29
N ALA A 336 -9.97 -7.57 -17.16
CA ALA A 336 -9.92 -8.79 -16.37
C ALA A 336 -10.76 -8.53 -15.11
N GLU A 337 -11.99 -9.04 -15.10
CA GLU A 337 -12.78 -9.15 -13.88
C GLU A 337 -11.99 -9.93 -12.83
N ILE A 338 -12.22 -9.64 -11.55
CA ILE A 338 -11.83 -10.58 -10.50
C ILE A 338 -12.56 -11.89 -10.78
N GLU A 339 -11.79 -12.91 -11.14
CA GLU A 339 -12.28 -14.28 -11.25
C GLU A 339 -12.52 -14.85 -9.84
N VAL A 340 -13.67 -14.51 -9.27
CA VAL A 340 -14.12 -15.09 -8.02
C VAL A 340 -14.53 -16.53 -8.28
N VAL A 341 -13.81 -17.49 -7.68
CA VAL A 341 -14.20 -18.90 -7.72
C VAL A 341 -15.34 -19.10 -6.71
N THR A 342 -16.59 -19.11 -7.20
CA THR A 342 -17.76 -19.36 -6.35
C THR A 342 -17.90 -20.86 -6.10
N HIS A 343 -17.24 -21.38 -5.05
CA HIS A 343 -17.60 -22.69 -4.50
C HIS A 343 -18.53 -22.51 -3.29
N PRO A 344 -19.81 -22.96 -3.35
CA PRO A 344 -20.81 -22.79 -2.28
C PRO A 344 -20.41 -23.39 -0.92
N SER A 345 -19.37 -24.22 -0.86
CA SER A 345 -18.91 -24.93 0.33
C SER A 345 -17.90 -24.16 1.19
N ASN A 346 -17.35 -23.03 0.71
CA ASN A 346 -16.15 -22.43 1.32
C ASN A 346 -16.42 -21.21 2.22
N LEU A 347 -17.68 -20.77 2.30
CA LEU A 347 -18.11 -19.65 3.17
C LEU A 347 -18.00 -19.96 4.68
N ASN A 348 -17.67 -21.21 5.05
CA ASN A 348 -17.50 -21.66 6.43
C ASN A 348 -16.03 -21.76 6.90
N GLN A 349 -15.03 -21.41 6.07
CA GLN A 349 -13.61 -21.45 6.49
C GLN A 349 -13.14 -20.23 7.29
N THR A 350 -14.05 -19.38 7.76
CA THR A 350 -13.77 -18.31 8.73
C THR A 350 -13.26 -18.83 10.07
N GLU A 351 -13.56 -20.09 10.43
CA GLU A 351 -12.98 -20.74 11.62
C GLU A 351 -11.44 -20.83 11.57
N SER A 352 -10.83 -20.82 10.38
CA SER A 352 -9.37 -20.83 10.21
C SER A 352 -8.72 -19.44 10.36
N LEU A 353 -9.48 -18.35 10.24
CA LEU A 353 -8.94 -16.98 10.39
C LEU A 353 -8.78 -16.58 11.86
N VAL A 354 -9.50 -17.26 12.76
CA VAL A 354 -9.55 -16.99 14.22
C VAL A 354 -8.86 -18.10 15.04
N ALA A 355 -8.51 -19.24 14.46
CA ALA A 355 -7.93 -20.39 15.17
C ALA A 355 -6.50 -20.20 15.73
N VAL A 356 -5.96 -18.97 15.74
CA VAL A 356 -4.69 -18.61 16.40
C VAL A 356 -4.92 -17.70 17.62
N ALA A 357 -6.16 -17.62 18.13
CA ALA A 357 -6.46 -16.99 19.42
C ALA A 357 -6.08 -17.89 20.61
#